data_AF-A0A957Z356-F1
#
_entry.id   AF-A0A957Z356-F1
#
_cell.length_a   1.000
_cell.length_b   1.000
_cell.length_c   1.000
_cell.angle_alpha   90.00
_cell.angle_beta   90.00
_cell.angle_gamma   90.00
#
_symmetry.space_group_name_H-M   'P 1'
#
loop_
_entity.id
_entity.type
_entity.pdbx_description
1 polymer ?
#
loop_
_entity_poly.entity_id
_entity_poly.type
_entity_poly.pdbx_seq_one_letter_code
_entity_poly.pdbx_strand_id
1 'polypeptide(L)'
;MTQRPSLSIGIEEEYQIVDPVSRELRSYITEFIEGDKLLLVEYDMKPELHQSMVELGTPVCATVAEARAELARQRRFICNLAEEKGVAIVAASTHPFSRWSEQPVTPYPRYLGVLEEMQVLAQRLLIFGMHVHIGIEDR
;
A
#
# COMPACT_ATOMS: atom_id res chain seq x y z
N MET A 1 -35.52 -22.67 0.66
CA MET A 1 -34.49 -21.81 1.26
C MET A 1 -33.56 -21.38 0.15
N THR A 2 -33.31 -20.09 -0.01
CA THR A 2 -32.36 -19.58 -1.02
C THR A 2 -30.95 -19.90 -0.57
N GLN A 3 -30.15 -20.56 -1.41
CA GLN A 3 -28.75 -20.82 -1.14
C GLN A 3 -28.00 -19.48 -1.05
N ARG A 4 -27.13 -19.33 -0.04
CA ARG A 4 -26.30 -18.14 0.09
C ARG A 4 -25.14 -18.24 -0.91
N PRO A 5 -24.74 -17.12 -1.54
CA PRO A 5 -23.60 -17.12 -2.44
C PRO A 5 -22.32 -17.44 -1.67
N SER A 6 -21.36 -18.09 -2.33
CA SER A 6 -19.98 -18.11 -1.87
C SER A 6 -19.41 -16.68 -1.84
N LEU A 7 -18.51 -16.45 -0.87
CA LEU A 7 -17.83 -15.18 -0.69
C LEU A 7 -16.32 -15.41 -0.78
N SER A 8 -15.62 -14.45 -1.38
CA SER A 8 -14.16 -14.37 -1.34
C SER A 8 -13.71 -13.04 -0.77
N ILE A 9 -12.46 -12.98 -0.30
CA ILE A 9 -11.88 -11.83 0.40
C ILE A 9 -10.57 -11.45 -0.28
N GLY A 10 -10.41 -10.17 -0.63
CA GLY A 10 -9.12 -9.55 -0.92
C GLY A 10 -8.88 -8.41 0.07
N ILE A 11 -7.66 -8.22 0.54
CA ILE A 11 -7.31 -7.12 1.44
C ILE A 11 -6.09 -6.40 0.89
N GLU A 12 -6.17 -5.07 0.82
CA GLU A 12 -5.03 -4.20 0.49
C GLU A 12 -4.66 -3.40 1.73
N GLU A 13 -3.36 -3.29 2.03
CA GLU A 13 -2.83 -2.46 3.11
C GLU A 13 -1.82 -1.45 2.57
N GLU A 14 -2.04 -0.18 2.85
CA GLU A 14 -1.15 0.92 2.52
C GLU A 14 -0.29 1.29 3.74
N TYR A 15 1.01 1.50 3.49
CA TYR A 15 1.97 1.78 4.54
C TYR A 15 2.79 3.04 4.27
N GLN A 16 3.20 3.66 5.37
CA GLN A 16 4.14 4.76 5.40
C GLN A 16 5.57 4.22 5.32
N ILE A 17 6.37 4.74 4.39
CA ILE A 17 7.82 4.57 4.36
C ILE A 17 8.44 5.71 5.16
N VAL A 18 9.18 5.38 6.22
CA VAL A 18 9.78 6.38 7.12
C VAL A 18 11.28 6.21 7.28
N ASP A 19 11.96 7.31 7.55
CA ASP A 19 13.33 7.30 8.05
C ASP A 19 13.34 6.79 9.51
N PRO A 20 14.15 5.78 9.85
CA PRO A 20 14.12 5.19 11.20
C PRO A 20 14.68 6.12 12.30
N VAL A 21 15.42 7.18 11.92
CA VAL A 21 16.05 8.13 12.85
C VAL A 21 15.17 9.36 13.05
N SER A 22 14.85 10.09 11.98
CA SER A 22 14.02 11.30 12.05
C SER A 22 12.53 10.98 12.23
N ARG A 23 12.12 9.75 11.83
CA ARG A 23 10.74 9.30 11.76
C ARG A 23 9.89 10.04 10.73
N GLU A 24 10.49 10.87 9.90
CA GLU A 24 9.79 11.54 8.80
C GLU A 24 9.47 10.55 7.69
N LEU A 25 8.43 10.87 6.92
CA LEU A 25 8.15 10.19 5.66
C LEU A 25 9.35 10.32 4.72
N ARG A 26 9.70 9.20 4.08
CA ARG A 26 10.80 9.11 3.12
C ARG A 26 10.27 8.68 1.77
N SER A 27 10.56 9.47 0.74
CA SER A 27 10.30 9.10 -0.66
C SER A 27 11.33 8.06 -1.08
N TYR A 28 10.91 6.81 -1.21
CA TYR A 28 11.83 5.70 -1.50
C TYR A 28 11.18 4.57 -2.32
N ILE A 29 9.90 4.67 -2.65
CA ILE A 29 9.18 3.58 -3.30
C ILE A 29 9.73 3.24 -4.69
N THR A 30 10.21 4.23 -5.44
CA THR A 30 10.80 4.03 -6.76
C THR A 30 12.04 3.14 -6.68
N GLU A 31 12.87 3.33 -5.66
CA GLU A 31 14.08 2.56 -5.39
C GLU A 31 13.76 1.14 -4.91
N PHE A 32 12.66 0.94 -4.17
CA PHE A 32 12.15 -0.40 -3.86
C PHE A 32 11.80 -1.17 -5.14
N ILE A 33 11.10 -0.52 -6.07
CA ILE A 33 10.51 -1.15 -7.26
C ILE A 33 11.55 -1.44 -8.34
N GLU A 34 12.54 -0.57 -8.53
CA GLU A 34 13.58 -0.75 -9.55
C GLU A 34 14.49 -1.94 -9.26
N GLY A 35 14.66 -2.29 -7.98
CA GLY A 35 15.57 -3.36 -7.57
C GLY A 35 15.06 -4.77 -7.81
N ASP A 36 13.74 -5.01 -7.83
CA ASP A 36 13.23 -6.39 -7.75
C ASP A 36 11.80 -6.57 -8.32
N LYS A 37 11.69 -6.58 -9.65
CA LYS A 37 10.40 -6.71 -10.36
C LYS A 37 9.63 -7.99 -10.03
N LEU A 38 10.31 -9.04 -9.58
CA LEU A 38 9.65 -10.30 -9.20
C LEU A 38 8.82 -10.14 -7.91
N LEU A 39 9.34 -9.37 -6.96
CA LEU A 39 8.66 -9.10 -5.69
C LEU A 39 7.35 -8.32 -5.88
N LEU A 40 7.31 -7.43 -6.88
CA LEU A 40 6.10 -6.69 -7.24
C LEU A 40 4.93 -7.62 -7.59
N VAL A 41 5.23 -8.73 -8.27
CA VAL A 41 4.22 -9.69 -8.71
C VAL A 41 3.86 -10.65 -7.58
N GLU A 42 4.84 -11.15 -6.82
CA GLU A 42 4.60 -12.14 -5.75
C GLU A 42 3.82 -11.58 -4.55
N TYR A 43 4.00 -10.30 -4.25
CA TYR A 43 3.40 -9.64 -3.09
C TYR A 43 2.35 -8.60 -3.46
N ASP A 44 1.99 -8.49 -4.75
CA ASP A 44 1.13 -7.44 -5.30
C ASP A 44 1.52 -6.05 -4.76
N MET A 45 2.83 -5.78 -4.78
CA MET A 45 3.40 -4.55 -4.22
C MET A 45 3.32 -3.43 -5.25
N LYS A 46 2.66 -2.33 -4.88
CA LYS A 46 2.42 -1.20 -5.78
C LYS A 46 2.90 0.11 -5.15
N PRO A 47 3.45 1.03 -5.95
CA PRO A 47 3.58 2.41 -5.53
C PRO A 47 2.22 3.08 -5.54
N GLU A 48 2.03 4.00 -4.60
CA GLU A 48 0.85 4.84 -4.53
C GLU A 48 1.11 6.28 -4.96
N LEU A 49 0.09 7.14 -4.86
CA LEU A 49 0.13 8.53 -5.33
C LEU A 49 1.38 9.28 -4.84
N HIS A 50 1.74 9.15 -3.55
CA HIS A 50 2.94 9.78 -2.99
C HIS A 50 4.08 8.76 -2.85
N GLN A 51 5.31 9.22 -3.07
CA GLN A 51 6.48 8.33 -3.08
C GLN A 51 6.87 7.74 -1.71
N SER A 52 6.26 8.24 -0.64
CA SER A 52 6.41 7.74 0.73
C SER A 52 5.37 6.68 1.10
N MET A 53 4.63 6.18 0.12
CA MET A 53 3.59 5.16 0.29
C MET A 53 3.95 3.87 -0.45
N VAL A 54 3.54 2.75 0.13
CA VAL A 54 3.55 1.44 -0.51
C VAL A 54 2.26 0.70 -0.19
N GLU A 55 1.64 0.10 -1.20
CA GLU A 55 0.50 -0.80 -1.04
C GLU A 55 0.94 -2.25 -1.25
N LEU A 56 0.38 -3.17 -0.45
CA LEU A 56 0.44 -4.62 -0.68
C LEU A 56 -0.98 -5.19 -0.68
N GLY A 57 -1.28 -6.09 -1.63
CA GLY A 57 -2.58 -6.72 -1.79
C GLY A 57 -2.54 -8.23 -1.60
N THR A 58 -3.43 -8.81 -0.78
CA THR A 58 -3.51 -10.27 -0.63
C THR A 58 -4.03 -10.92 -1.92
N PRO A 59 -3.63 -12.16 -2.27
CA PRO A 59 -4.43 -12.99 -3.15
C PRO A 59 -5.88 -13.10 -2.68
N VAL A 60 -6.75 -13.55 -3.58
CA VAL A 60 -8.14 -13.87 -3.26
C VAL A 60 -8.18 -15.05 -2.28
N CYS A 61 -8.71 -14.80 -1.10
CA CYS A 61 -8.83 -15.76 0.00
C CYS A 61 -10.28 -16.27 0.10
N ALA A 62 -10.46 -17.55 0.43
CA ALA A 62 -11.78 -18.15 0.66
C ALA A 62 -12.26 -17.97 2.11
N THR A 63 -11.33 -17.71 3.05
CA THR A 63 -11.66 -17.56 4.48
C THR A 63 -10.91 -16.42 5.14
N VAL A 64 -11.44 -15.93 6.27
CA VAL A 64 -10.75 -14.94 7.12
C VAL A 64 -9.43 -15.49 7.68
N ALA A 65 -9.34 -16.81 7.91
CA ALA A 65 -8.12 -17.43 8.40
C ALA A 65 -6.99 -17.38 7.36
N GLU A 66 -7.32 -17.63 6.09
CA GLU A 66 -6.41 -17.46 4.96
C GLU A 66 -5.97 -16.00 4.81
N ALA A 67 -6.94 -15.07 4.79
CA ALA A 67 -6.65 -13.63 4.69
C ALA A 67 -5.71 -13.16 5.83
N ARG A 68 -5.96 -13.61 7.07
CA ARG A 68 -5.08 -13.30 8.21
C ARG A 68 -3.67 -13.86 8.04
N ALA A 69 -3.55 -15.11 7.57
CA ALA A 69 -2.24 -15.73 7.36
C ALA A 69 -1.44 -14.95 6.31
N GLU A 70 -2.14 -14.47 5.28
CA GLU A 70 -1.54 -13.77 4.17
C GLU A 70 -1.14 -12.33 4.51
N LEU A 71 -1.97 -11.59 5.24
CA LEU A 71 -1.58 -10.31 5.83
C LEU A 71 -0.32 -10.44 6.70
N ALA A 72 -0.23 -11.50 7.52
CA ALA A 72 0.96 -11.75 8.32
C ALA A 72 2.20 -12.07 7.46
N ARG A 73 2.04 -12.74 6.30
CA ARG A 73 3.13 -12.99 5.34
C ARG A 73 3.61 -11.66 4.73
N GLN A 74 2.69 -10.86 4.22
CA GLN A 74 2.98 -9.59 3.56
C GLN A 74 3.62 -8.56 4.50
N ARG A 75 3.10 -8.43 5.72
CA ARG A 75 3.68 -7.56 6.76
C ARG A 75 5.12 -7.93 7.10
N ARG A 76 5.41 -9.24 7.25
CA ARG A 76 6.78 -9.71 7.49
C ARG A 76 7.69 -9.38 6.32
N PHE A 77 7.22 -9.63 5.11
CA PHE A 77 7.96 -9.34 3.89
C PHE A 77 8.32 -7.85 3.78
N ILE A 78 7.34 -6.94 3.88
CA ILE A 78 7.61 -5.51 3.70
C ILE A 78 8.48 -4.93 4.80
N CYS A 79 8.34 -5.40 6.05
CA CYS A 79 9.23 -5.00 7.14
C CYS A 79 10.69 -5.44 6.89
N ASN A 80 10.91 -6.69 6.48
CA ASN A 80 12.25 -7.20 6.18
C ASN A 80 12.88 -6.44 5.00
N LEU A 81 12.10 -6.24 3.93
CA LEU A 81 12.56 -5.50 2.76
C LEU A 81 12.93 -4.06 3.13
N ALA A 82 12.13 -3.41 3.97
CA ALA A 82 12.42 -2.07 4.46
C ALA A 82 13.71 -2.01 5.29
N GLU A 83 13.93 -2.97 6.19
CA GLU A 83 15.15 -3.06 6.98
C GLU A 83 16.39 -3.20 6.08
N GLU A 84 16.34 -4.06 5.06
CA GLU A 84 17.41 -4.22 4.07
C GLU A 84 17.72 -2.93 3.30
N LYS A 85 16.72 -2.07 3.10
CA LYS A 85 16.84 -0.77 2.43
C LYS A 85 17.12 0.39 3.39
N GLY A 86 17.25 0.13 4.70
CA GLY A 86 17.51 1.16 5.71
C GLY A 86 16.35 2.13 5.90
N VAL A 87 15.11 1.66 5.74
CA VAL A 87 13.88 2.40 6.05
C VAL A 87 13.01 1.59 7.02
N ALA A 88 11.97 2.22 7.57
CA ALA A 88 10.97 1.54 8.37
C ALA A 88 9.58 1.66 7.76
N ILE A 89 8.69 0.76 8.18
CA ILE A 89 7.30 0.70 7.75
C ILE A 89 6.40 1.04 8.92
N VAL A 90 5.43 1.94 8.70
CA VAL A 90 4.42 2.30 9.70
C VAL A 90 3.02 2.10 9.14
N ALA A 91 2.19 1.37 9.88
CA ALA A 91 0.77 1.16 9.60
C ALA A 91 -0.08 2.12 10.45
N ALA A 92 -0.37 3.30 9.91
CA ALA A 92 -1.24 4.29 10.55
C ALA A 92 -1.90 5.18 9.48
N SER A 93 -3.15 5.62 9.71
CA SER A 93 -3.94 6.29 8.67
C SER A 93 -3.42 7.66 8.22
N THR A 94 -2.71 8.37 9.09
CA THR A 94 -2.09 9.66 8.79
C THR A 94 -0.75 9.75 9.48
N HIS A 95 0.20 10.41 8.83
CA HIS A 95 1.50 10.67 9.45
C HIS A 95 1.40 11.90 10.40
N PRO A 96 1.97 11.84 11.62
CA PRO A 96 1.72 12.85 12.65
C PRO A 96 2.36 14.24 12.43
N PHE A 97 3.46 14.36 11.67
CA PHE A 97 4.17 15.65 11.56
C PHE A 97 4.83 15.97 10.20
N SER A 98 5.26 14.98 9.41
CA SER A 98 5.64 15.23 8.01
C SER A 98 4.54 15.94 7.23
N ARG A 99 4.95 16.92 6.43
CA ARG A 99 4.04 17.80 5.71
C ARG A 99 3.67 17.21 4.36
N TRP A 100 2.37 17.11 4.12
CA TRP A 100 1.82 16.68 2.82
C TRP A 100 2.32 17.52 1.65
N SER A 101 2.53 18.83 1.86
CA SER A 101 2.99 19.76 0.82
C SER A 101 4.44 19.53 0.38
N GLU A 102 5.20 18.78 1.17
CA GLU A 102 6.61 18.46 0.91
C GLU A 102 6.77 17.02 0.38
N GLN A 103 5.66 16.26 0.25
CA GLN A 103 5.70 14.89 -0.26
C GLN A 103 5.60 14.88 -1.78
N PRO A 104 6.61 14.35 -2.50
CA PRO A 104 6.56 14.25 -3.94
C PRO A 104 5.56 13.18 -4.40
N VAL A 105 4.93 13.45 -5.53
CA VAL A 105 4.05 12.51 -6.24
C VAL A 105 4.89 11.50 -7.01
N THR A 106 4.44 10.25 -7.05
CA THR A 106 5.05 9.19 -7.86
C THR A 106 4.98 9.56 -9.34
N PRO A 107 6.08 9.52 -10.10
CA PRO A 107 6.16 10.08 -11.46
C PRO A 107 5.53 9.16 -12.53
N TYR A 108 4.33 8.64 -12.26
CA TYR A 108 3.56 7.84 -13.22
C TYR A 108 2.48 8.70 -13.89
N PRO A 109 2.24 8.53 -15.21
CA PRO A 109 1.26 9.35 -15.94
C PRO A 109 -0.11 9.44 -15.28
N ARG A 110 -0.60 8.32 -14.70
CA ARG A 110 -1.89 8.30 -13.98
C ARG A 110 -1.93 9.26 -12.79
N TYR A 111 -0.84 9.32 -12.02
CA TYR A 111 -0.74 10.13 -10.81
C TYR A 111 -0.50 11.60 -11.12
N LEU A 112 0.26 11.87 -12.19
CA LEU A 112 0.43 13.22 -12.72
C LEU A 112 -0.90 13.80 -13.23
N GLY A 113 -1.73 12.99 -13.91
CA GLY A 113 -3.07 13.40 -14.32
C GLY A 113 -3.97 13.73 -13.11
N VAL A 114 -3.96 12.90 -12.06
CA VAL A 114 -4.67 13.19 -10.81
C VAL A 114 -4.20 14.50 -10.18
N LEU A 115 -2.88 14.75 -10.14
CA LEU A 115 -2.32 16.00 -9.63
C LEU A 115 -2.75 17.21 -10.48
N GLU A 116 -2.78 17.06 -11.81
CA GLU A 116 -3.21 18.12 -12.73
C GLU A 116 -4.69 18.48 -12.55
N GLU A 117 -5.55 17.48 -12.37
CA GLU A 117 -7.00 17.69 -12.23
C GLU A 117 -7.39 18.19 -10.84
N MET A 118 -6.82 17.60 -9.79
CA MET A 118 -7.25 17.82 -8.40
C MET A 118 -6.38 18.82 -7.64
N GLN A 119 -5.17 19.13 -8.14
CA GLN A 119 -4.26 20.12 -7.58
C GLN A 119 -4.01 19.90 -6.08
N VAL A 120 -4.36 20.88 -5.23
CA VAL A 120 -4.18 20.83 -3.77
C VAL A 120 -4.91 19.64 -3.16
N LEU A 121 -6.03 19.19 -3.72
CA LEU A 121 -6.74 18.03 -3.18
C LEU A 121 -5.90 16.77 -3.31
N ALA A 122 -5.28 16.51 -4.47
CA ALA A 122 -4.39 15.37 -4.66
C ALA A 122 -3.18 15.44 -3.73
N GLN A 123 -2.58 16.63 -3.55
CA GLN A 123 -1.44 16.78 -2.64
C GLN A 123 -1.79 16.44 -1.19
N ARG A 124 -3.04 16.66 -0.77
CA ARG A 124 -3.55 16.35 0.58
C ARG A 124 -4.01 14.91 0.75
N LEU A 125 -4.00 14.08 -0.30
CA LEU A 125 -4.28 12.64 -0.21
C LEU A 125 -3.08 11.87 0.39
N LEU A 126 -2.45 12.43 1.43
CA LEU A 126 -1.43 11.76 2.23
C LEU A 126 -2.11 10.96 3.35
N ILE A 127 -2.85 9.94 2.96
CA ILE A 127 -3.64 9.07 3.82
C ILE A 127 -3.29 7.62 3.50
N PHE A 128 -3.47 6.74 4.49
CA PHE A 128 -3.12 5.33 4.40
C PHE A 128 -4.31 4.49 4.84
N GLY A 129 -4.70 3.55 4.00
CA GLY A 129 -5.88 2.73 4.16
C GLY A 129 -5.61 1.25 4.38
N MET A 130 -6.67 0.57 4.82
CA MET A 130 -6.86 -0.85 4.60
C MET A 130 -8.17 -1.02 3.85
N HIS A 131 -8.13 -1.64 2.68
CA HIS A 131 -9.30 -1.91 1.88
C HIS A 131 -9.65 -3.40 1.96
N VAL A 132 -10.93 -3.71 2.21
CA VAL A 132 -11.43 -5.09 2.25
C VAL A 132 -12.43 -5.26 1.12
N HIS A 133 -12.08 -6.11 0.17
CA HIS A 133 -12.84 -6.42 -1.02
C HIS A 133 -13.56 -7.74 -0.80
N ILE A 134 -14.87 -7.77 -1.02
CA ILE A 134 -15.69 -8.98 -0.91
C ILE A 134 -16.21 -9.36 -2.29
N GLY A 135 -15.75 -10.50 -2.81
CA GLY A 135 -16.29 -11.10 -4.01
C GLY A 135 -17.59 -11.84 -3.69
N ILE A 136 -18.59 -11.69 -4.55
CA ILE A 136 -19.87 -12.41 -4.47
C ILE A 136 -20.03 -13.14 -5.79
N GLU A 137 -20.19 -14.46 -5.75
CA GLU A 137 -20.40 -15.24 -6.97
C GLU A 137 -21.68 -14.80 -7.69
N ASP A 138 -21.61 -14.73 -9.02
CA ASP A 138 -22.81 -14.63 -9.86
C ASP A 138 -23.45 -16.02 -10.05
N ARG A 139 -24.74 -16.04 -10.42
CA ARG A 139 -25.55 -17.26 -10.56
C ARG A 139 -25.19 -18.12 -11.76
#